data_AF-A0A9P3P5A2-F1
#
_entry.id   AF-A0A9P3P5A2-F1
#
_cell.length_a   1.000
_cell.length_b   1.000
_cell.length_c   1.000
_cell.angle_alpha   90.00
_cell.angle_beta   90.00
_cell.angle_gamma   90.00
#
_symmetry.space_group_name_H-M   'P 1'
#
loop_
_entity.id
_entity.type
_entity.pdbx_description
1 polymer ?
#
loop_
_entity_poly.entity_id
_entity_poly.type
_entity_poly.pdbx_seq_one_letter_code
_entity_poly.pdbx_strand_id
1 'polypeptide(L)' 'MSKYKIGDKVKLRSGGPVMTVHETNVNIMKYRGNLRCQWFAGKKLEEGYFPDESLEEAKDDDQ' A
#
# COMPACT_ATOMS: atom_id res chain seq x y z
N MET A 1 6.37 1.86 14.62
CA MET A 1 6.76 2.58 13.39
C MET A 1 6.56 1.63 12.25
N SER A 2 5.92 2.07 11.17
CA SER A 2 5.70 1.21 10.01
C SER A 2 7.01 0.76 9.38
N LYS A 3 7.06 -0.47 8.86
CA LYS A 3 8.22 -0.98 8.09
C LYS A 3 8.40 -0.20 6.78
N TYR A 4 7.30 0.28 6.23
CA TYR A 4 7.23 0.96 4.94
C TYR A 4 7.32 2.47 5.04
N LYS A 5 7.85 3.09 3.99
CA LYS A 5 8.00 4.53 3.83
C LYS A 5 7.12 5.03 2.68
N ILE A 6 6.81 6.31 2.69
CA ILE A 6 6.11 6.97 1.58
C ILE A 6 6.94 6.81 0.31
N GLY A 7 6.31 6.37 -0.78
CA GLY A 7 6.95 6.06 -2.06
C GLY A 7 7.31 4.59 -2.26
N ASP A 8 7.27 3.76 -1.22
CA ASP A 8 7.55 2.33 -1.36
C ASP A 8 6.48 1.66 -2.25
N LYS A 9 6.94 0.80 -3.15
CA LYS A 9 6.08 -0.06 -3.96
C LYS A 9 5.75 -1.31 -3.16
N VAL A 10 4.46 -1.54 -2.98
CA VAL A 10 3.93 -2.61 -2.13
C VAL A 10 2.79 -3.33 -2.82
N LYS A 11 2.50 -4.54 -2.38
CA LYS A 11 1.36 -5.34 -2.84
C LYS A 11 0.77 -6.09 -1.66
N LEU A 12 -0.50 -6.49 -1.76
CA LEU A 12 -1.09 -7.40 -0.77
C LEU A 12 -0.48 -8.79 -0.92
N ARG A 13 -0.17 -9.42 0.21
CA ARG A 13 0.32 -10.81 0.26
C ARG A 13 -0.64 -11.83 -0.37
N SER A 14 -1.93 -11.49 -0.45
CA SER A 14 -2.95 -12.30 -1.12
C SER A 14 -2.94 -12.15 -2.65
N GLY A 15 -2.10 -11.30 -3.21
CA GLY A 15 -2.16 -10.87 -4.61
C GLY A 15 -2.96 -9.58 -4.80
N GLY A 16 -2.84 -8.99 -5.99
CA GLY A 16 -3.39 -7.66 -6.29
C GLY A 16 -2.47 -6.81 -7.19
N PRO A 17 -2.87 -5.56 -7.47
CA PRO A 17 -2.04 -4.61 -8.19
C PRO A 17 -0.83 -4.17 -7.35
N VAL A 18 0.20 -3.65 -8.02
CA VAL A 18 1.27 -2.91 -7.35
C VAL A 18 0.71 -1.55 -6.93
N MET A 19 0.90 -1.22 -5.66
CA MET A 19 0.47 0.02 -5.03
C MET A 19 1.68 0.80 -4.54
N THR A 20 1.49 2.09 -4.28
CA THR A 20 2.49 2.96 -3.68
C THR A 20 2.00 3.42 -2.32
N VAL A 21 2.86 3.37 -1.31
CA VAL A 21 2.57 3.95 0.00
C VAL A 21 2.49 5.47 -0.15
N HIS A 22 1.33 6.04 0.10
CA HIS A 22 1.06 7.47 0.01
C HIS A 22 1.23 8.16 1.38
N GLU A 23 0.81 7.49 2.45
CA GLU A 23 0.85 8.05 3.80
C GLU A 23 1.13 6.95 4.83
N THR A 24 1.88 7.31 5.88
CA THR A 24 2.22 6.42 6.99
C THR A 24 1.67 6.96 8.31
N ASN A 25 1.43 6.08 9.28
CA ASN A 25 0.85 6.42 10.59
C ASN A 25 -0.58 7.00 10.51
N VAL A 26 -1.36 6.55 9.54
CA VAL A 26 -2.76 6.97 9.44
C VAL A 26 -3.53 6.35 10.60
N ASN A 27 -4.03 7.19 11.51
CA ASN A 27 -4.80 6.74 12.66
C ASN A 27 -6.30 6.79 12.34
N ILE A 28 -6.79 5.77 11.64
CA ILE A 28 -8.24 5.62 11.43
C ILE A 28 -8.77 4.69 12.51
N MET A 29 -9.48 5.23 13.51
CA MET A 29 -10.07 4.46 14.61
C MET A 29 -10.92 3.25 14.16
N LYS A 30 -11.41 3.24 12.92
CA LYS A 30 -12.22 2.15 12.34
C LYS A 30 -11.43 1.05 11.61
N TYR A 31 -10.20 1.31 11.18
CA TYR A 31 -9.43 0.34 10.39
C TYR A 31 -8.12 0.02 11.11
N ARG A 32 -7.78 -1.25 11.21
CA ARG A 32 -6.44 -1.67 11.67
C ARG A 32 -5.32 -1.29 10.67
N GLY A 33 -5.64 -0.55 9.61
CA GLY A 33 -4.69 -0.11 8.61
C GLY A 33 -4.03 1.21 9.00
N ASN A 34 -2.71 1.19 9.04
CA ASN A 34 -1.84 2.31 9.40
C ASN A 34 -1.14 2.93 8.18
N LEU A 35 -1.31 2.32 7.01
CA LEU A 35 -0.76 2.78 5.74
C LEU A 35 -1.88 3.10 4.76
N ARG A 36 -1.83 4.29 4.16
CA ARG A 36 -2.64 4.61 2.99
C ARG A 36 -1.82 4.32 1.76
N CYS A 37 -2.32 3.44 0.91
CA CYS A 37 -1.72 3.10 -0.37
C CYS A 37 -2.60 3.62 -1.50
N GLN A 38 -1.99 3.97 -2.63
CA GLN A 38 -2.69 4.36 -3.85
C GLN A 38 -2.13 3.61 -5.05
N TRP A 39 -2.98 3.33 -6.03
CA TRP A 39 -2.60 2.67 -7.27
C TRP A 39 -3.48 3.11 -8.43
N PHE A 40 -3.03 2.83 -9.64
CA PHE A 40 -3.85 3.05 -10.83
C PHE A 40 -4.57 1.76 -11.23
N ALA A 41 -5.89 1.82 -11.33
CA ALA A 41 -6.73 0.83 -11.98
C ALA A 41 -7.09 1.36 -13.38
N GLY A 42 -6.23 1.12 -14.35
CA GLY A 42 -6.31 1.75 -15.67
C GLY A 42 -6.08 3.27 -15.58
N LYS A 43 -7.09 4.07 -15.91
CA LYS A 43 -7.02 5.55 -15.87
C LYS A 43 -7.50 6.15 -14.54
N LYS A 44 -7.96 5.32 -13.61
CA LYS A 44 -8.52 5.79 -12.34
C LYS A 44 -7.48 5.61 -11.22
N LEU A 45 -7.29 6.66 -10.43
CA LEU A 45 -6.56 6.59 -9.17
C LEU A 45 -7.48 5.98 -8.11
N GLU A 46 -7.03 4.89 -7.52
CA GLU A 46 -7.69 4.21 -6.39
C GLU A 46 -6.79 4.31 -5.16
N GLU A 47 -7.39 4.21 -3.98
CA GLU A 47 -6.69 4.22 -2.70
C GLU A 47 -7.31 3.25 -1.70
N GLY A 48 -6.50 2.82 -0.74
CA GLY A 48 -6.91 1.87 0.29
C GLY A 48 -6.03 1.95 1.53
N TYR A 49 -6.60 1.55 2.67
CA TYR A 49 -5.90 1.51 3.94
C TYR A 49 -5.58 0.07 4.31
N PHE A 50 -4.31 -0.21 4.56
CA PHE A 50 -3.81 -1.55 4.80
C PHE A 50 -2.92 -1.59 6.03
N PRO A 51 -2.98 -2.67 6.83
CA PRO A 51 -2.00 -2.91 7.88
C PRO A 51 -0.67 -3.35 7.27
N ASP A 52 0.45 -2.95 7.87
CA ASP A 52 1.80 -3.38 7.50
C ASP A 52 1.91 -4.90 7.24
N GLU A 53 1.29 -5.72 8.07
CA GLU A 53 1.37 -7.19 8.00
C GLU A 53 0.70 -7.80 6.76
N SER A 54 -0.22 -7.07 6.14
CA SER A 54 -0.91 -7.50 4.91
C SER A 54 -0.13 -7.21 3.64
N LEU A 55 0.91 -6.38 3.74
CA LEU A 55 1.70 -5.93 2.60
C LEU A 55 3.01 -6.72 2.48
N GLU A 56 3.54 -6.71 1.26
CA GLU A 56 4.88 -7.13 0.89
C GLU A 56 5.49 -6.11 -0.07
N GLU A 57 6.83 -6.03 -0.11
CA GLU A 57 7.53 -5.17 -1.06
C GLU A 57 7.32 -5.72 -2.48
N ALA A 58 6.81 -4.87 -3.37
CA ALA A 58 6.71 -5.20 -4.78
C ALA A 58 8.07 -4.92 -5.43
N LYS A 59 8.77 -5.99 -5.80
CA LYS A 59 9.95 -5.88 -6.67
C LYS A 59 9.46 -5.58 -8.09
N ASP A 60 10.16 -4.71 -8.79
CA ASP A 60 9.97 -4.53 -10.22
C ASP A 60 10.46 -5.79 -10.94
N ASP A 61 9.61 -6.79 -11.08
CA ASP A 61 9.74 -7.77 -12.16
C ASP A 61 9.08 -7.14 -13.39
N ASP A 62 9.74 -6.15 -14.00
CA ASP A 62 9.63 -5.83 -15.43
C ASP A 62 10.46 -4.57 -15.76
N GLN A 63 11.68 -4.81 -16.24
CA GLN A 63 12.16 -4.11 -17.43
C GLN A 63 12.55 -5.15 -18.48
#